data_AF-A0A2I0PQN5-F1
#
_entry.id   AF-A0A2I0PQN5-F1
#
_cell.length_a   1.000
_cell.length_b   1.000
_cell.length_c   1.000
_cell.angle_alpha   90.00
_cell.angle_beta   90.00
_cell.angle_gamma   90.00
#
_symmetry.space_group_name_H-M   'P 1'
#
loop_
_entity.id
_entity.type
_entity.pdbx_description
1 polymer ?
#
loop_
_entity_poly.entity_id
_entity_poly.type
_entity_poly.pdbx_seq_one_letter_code
_entity_poly.pdbx_strand_id
1 'polypeptide(L)'
;MKKPYVILIGSASGIGKSTVASELAKELGIKHLIETDFIREIVRGIIGPEYAPALHKSSFDAYTTIRDKEKFKESKKDLIEAGFEAHASLVIPAIEKVIKRAVDDFDDVVIEGVHLVPGLVNTEKFKNDASIHFFILSADEDVHKERFVKRAMKIKRGGKHLEYFKENRIIHDYLVEQANEHGVPVINNQSIECTLKRMLSIIREICKEMILKHSVNDLSEEINIVLNKYGGRIVDVSYFLPGFGEPLKRKVNVYDPREAKRFVDQLNQNPKRKKDLEKLYELSNNVHSHRICAPDIETLGKMVDDLDKSGLLFKQQKDYEDGVDENNTNA
;
A
#
# COMPACT_ATOMS: atom_id res chain seq x y z
N MET A 1 -10.35 -3.52 25.06
CA MET A 1 -9.17 -2.64 24.91
C MET A 1 -8.98 -2.31 23.44
N LYS A 2 -8.42 -1.14 23.11
CA LYS A 2 -8.03 -0.81 21.74
C LYS A 2 -6.91 -1.77 21.31
N LYS A 3 -7.00 -2.33 20.10
CA LYS A 3 -5.90 -3.11 19.51
C LYS A 3 -4.72 -2.18 19.22
N PRO A 4 -3.48 -2.53 19.59
CA PRO A 4 -2.32 -1.74 19.22
C PRO A 4 -2.11 -1.76 17.71
N TYR A 5 -1.57 -0.68 17.17
CA TYR A 5 -1.10 -0.60 15.79
C TYR A 5 0.26 -1.28 15.68
N VAL A 6 0.38 -2.22 14.74
CA VAL A 6 1.66 -2.76 14.29
C VAL A 6 1.81 -2.39 12.82
N ILE A 7 2.66 -1.42 12.54
CA ILE A 7 2.87 -0.90 11.20
C ILE A 7 4.22 -1.38 10.69
N LEU A 8 4.21 -2.16 9.61
CA LEU A 8 5.40 -2.71 8.97
C LEU A 8 5.65 -1.98 7.66
N ILE A 9 6.85 -1.41 7.48
CA ILE A 9 7.23 -0.66 6.28
C ILE A 9 8.48 -1.29 5.66
N GLY A 10 8.27 -2.17 4.69
CA GLY A 10 9.33 -2.82 3.94
C GLY A 10 9.74 -2.04 2.71
N SER A 11 11.04 -2.05 2.38
CA SER A 11 11.54 -1.49 1.12
C SER A 11 13.03 -1.78 0.94
N ALA A 12 13.49 -1.73 -0.32
CA ALA A 12 14.90 -1.74 -0.64
C ALA A 12 15.64 -0.48 -0.14
N SER A 13 16.97 -0.51 -0.18
CA SER A 13 17.78 0.61 0.29
C SER A 13 17.67 1.81 -0.65
N GLY A 14 17.59 3.02 -0.10
CA GLY A 14 17.53 4.25 -0.90
C GLY A 14 16.13 4.63 -1.39
N ILE A 15 15.07 3.91 -1.04
CA ILE A 15 13.69 4.27 -1.44
C ILE A 15 13.10 5.40 -0.59
N GLY A 16 13.58 5.61 0.65
CA GLY A 16 13.10 6.65 1.57
C GLY A 16 12.28 6.15 2.76
N LYS A 17 12.34 4.84 3.03
CA LYS A 17 11.62 4.16 4.12
C LYS A 17 11.76 4.82 5.50
N SER A 18 12.99 5.11 5.95
CA SER A 18 13.23 5.66 7.30
C SER A 18 12.59 7.04 7.48
N THR A 19 12.59 7.87 6.44
CA THR A 19 11.93 9.18 6.46
C THR A 19 10.41 9.03 6.52
N VAL A 20 9.81 8.20 5.67
CA VAL A 20 8.35 7.94 5.69
C VAL A 20 7.91 7.34 7.01
N ALA A 21 8.65 6.37 7.55
CA ALA A 21 8.36 5.72 8.82
C ALA A 21 8.40 6.71 10.00
N SER A 22 9.40 7.59 10.03
CA SER A 22 9.51 8.62 11.07
C SER A 22 8.37 9.63 11.02
N GLU A 23 7.99 10.12 9.84
CA GLU A 23 6.89 11.06 9.71
C GLU A 23 5.53 10.41 10.00
N LEU A 24 5.34 9.15 9.58
CA LEU A 24 4.12 8.40 9.89
C LEU A 24 3.99 8.13 11.39
N ALA A 25 5.07 7.73 12.06
CA ALA A 25 5.09 7.51 13.50
C ALA A 25 4.73 8.81 14.25
N LYS A 26 5.31 9.94 13.82
CA LYS A 26 4.99 11.26 14.37
C LYS A 26 3.52 11.63 14.19
N GLU A 27 2.99 11.47 12.98
CA GLU A 27 1.58 11.77 12.64
C GLU A 27 0.58 10.91 13.42
N LEU A 28 0.95 9.67 13.75
CA LEU A 28 0.10 8.76 14.54
C LEU A 28 0.40 8.81 16.05
N GLY A 29 1.38 9.61 16.49
CA GLY A 29 1.79 9.67 17.89
C GLY A 29 2.46 8.40 18.42
N ILE A 30 3.01 7.57 17.52
CA ILE A 30 3.64 6.29 17.85
C ILE A 30 5.09 6.54 18.29
N LYS A 31 5.42 6.12 19.52
CA LYS A 31 6.76 6.33 20.10
C LYS A 31 7.78 5.29 19.68
N HIS A 32 7.33 4.05 19.43
CA HIS A 32 8.22 2.94 19.13
C HIS A 32 8.43 2.84 17.62
N LEU A 33 9.58 3.34 17.15
CA LEU A 33 10.07 3.17 15.78
C LEU A 33 11.32 2.30 15.79
N ILE A 34 11.26 1.14 15.13
CA ILE A 34 12.31 0.12 15.18
C ILE A 34 12.82 -0.18 13.76
N GLU A 35 14.11 -0.01 13.54
CA GLU A 35 14.75 -0.41 12.28
C GLU A 35 15.20 -1.87 12.36
N THR A 36 14.80 -2.68 11.37
CA THR A 36 15.18 -4.11 11.31
C THR A 36 16.70 -4.30 11.16
N ASP A 37 17.44 -3.31 10.68
CA ASP A 37 18.90 -3.34 10.67
C ASP A 37 19.48 -3.41 12.09
N PHE A 38 18.89 -2.74 13.09
CA PHE A 38 19.32 -2.89 14.50
C PHE A 38 19.05 -4.30 15.04
N ILE A 39 17.89 -4.86 14.71
CA ILE A 39 17.56 -6.25 15.07
C ILE A 39 18.59 -7.19 14.43
N ARG A 40 18.95 -6.98 13.16
CA ARG A 40 19.99 -7.76 12.49
C ARG A 40 21.32 -7.68 13.22
N GLU A 41 21.77 -6.50 13.65
CA GLU A 41 23.05 -6.37 14.38
C GLU A 41 23.05 -7.15 15.70
N ILE A 42 21.91 -7.21 16.39
CA ILE A 42 21.76 -8.04 17.61
C ILE A 42 21.89 -9.53 17.26
N VAL A 43 21.16 -10.01 16.25
CA VAL A 43 21.26 -11.42 15.81
C VAL A 43 22.68 -11.76 15.34
N ARG A 44 23.35 -10.81 14.67
CA ARG A 44 24.73 -10.95 14.17
C ARG A 44 25.75 -11.09 15.30
N GLY A 45 25.52 -10.43 16.44
CA GLY A 45 26.36 -10.58 17.63
C GLY A 45 26.26 -11.96 18.29
N ILE A 46 25.20 -12.71 18.00
CA ILE A 46 24.94 -14.04 18.58
C ILE A 46 25.42 -15.15 17.63
N ILE A 47 25.18 -14.99 16.32
CA ILE A 47 25.49 -16.02 15.32
C ILE A 47 26.69 -15.59 14.48
N GLY A 48 27.80 -16.33 14.59
CA GLY A 48 29.03 -16.07 13.84
C GLY A 48 28.89 -16.22 12.31
N PRO A 49 29.74 -15.54 11.51
CA PRO A 49 29.72 -15.58 10.05
C PRO A 49 29.95 -16.97 9.46
N GLU A 50 30.61 -17.86 10.19
CA GLU A 50 30.83 -19.26 9.83
C GLU A 50 29.52 -20.08 9.81
N TYR A 51 28.53 -19.70 10.62
CA TYR A 51 27.24 -20.36 10.72
C TYR A 51 26.16 -19.67 9.88
N ALA A 52 26.17 -18.33 9.83
CA ALA A 52 25.17 -17.54 9.13
C ALA A 52 25.81 -16.46 8.24
N PRO A 53 26.58 -16.82 7.20
CA PRO A 53 27.35 -15.86 6.40
C PRO A 53 26.48 -14.77 5.77
N ALA A 54 25.25 -15.10 5.33
CA ALA A 54 24.31 -14.15 4.75
C ALA A 54 23.95 -13.01 5.73
N LEU A 55 23.87 -13.29 7.04
CA LEU A 55 23.58 -12.29 8.09
C LEU A 55 24.68 -11.22 8.20
N HIS A 56 25.91 -11.57 7.83
CA HIS A 56 27.10 -10.72 7.91
C HIS A 56 27.40 -9.95 6.62
N LYS A 57 26.54 -10.10 5.60
CA LYS A 57 26.56 -9.31 4.38
C LYS A 57 25.51 -8.19 4.40
N SER A 58 25.63 -7.26 3.45
CA SER A 58 24.51 -6.37 3.10
C SER A 58 23.45 -7.17 2.33
N SER A 59 22.18 -6.75 2.40
CA SER A 59 21.08 -7.46 1.72
C SER A 59 21.34 -7.70 0.22
N PHE A 60 21.88 -6.70 -0.47
CA PHE A 60 22.25 -6.75 -1.90
C PHE A 60 23.54 -7.52 -2.22
N ASP A 61 24.29 -7.96 -1.20
CA ASP A 61 25.54 -8.73 -1.35
C ASP A 61 25.42 -10.15 -0.76
N ALA A 62 24.30 -10.48 -0.11
CA ALA A 62 24.10 -11.75 0.58
C ALA A 62 24.18 -12.96 -0.36
N TYR A 63 23.83 -12.79 -1.63
CA TYR A 63 23.94 -13.82 -2.67
C TYR A 63 25.35 -14.34 -2.88
N THR A 64 26.38 -13.58 -2.52
CA THR A 64 27.77 -14.02 -2.62
C THR A 64 28.07 -15.22 -1.71
N THR A 65 27.25 -15.42 -0.67
CA THR A 65 27.38 -16.48 0.34
C THR A 65 26.72 -17.80 -0.05
N ILE A 66 25.90 -17.81 -1.12
CA ILE A 66 25.30 -19.03 -1.66
C ILE A 66 26.41 -19.95 -2.16
N ARG A 67 26.45 -21.18 -1.66
CA ARG A 67 27.48 -22.18 -2.02
C ARG A 67 27.20 -22.82 -3.38
N ASP A 68 25.95 -23.22 -3.60
CA ASP A 68 25.51 -23.93 -4.81
C ASP A 68 25.04 -22.95 -5.89
N LYS A 69 25.95 -22.09 -6.35
CA LYS A 69 25.67 -21.08 -7.38
C LYS A 69 25.32 -21.69 -8.73
N GLU A 70 25.71 -22.94 -8.93
CA GLU A 70 25.50 -23.69 -10.18
C GLU A 70 24.01 -23.83 -10.52
N LYS A 71 23.15 -23.91 -9.49
CA LYS A 71 21.68 -23.91 -9.65
C LYS A 71 21.11 -22.63 -10.27
N PHE A 72 21.85 -21.54 -10.23
CA PHE A 72 21.40 -20.22 -10.69
C PHE A 72 22.19 -19.73 -11.91
N LYS A 73 22.90 -20.63 -12.61
CA LYS A 73 23.70 -20.27 -13.80
C LYS A 73 22.88 -19.53 -14.86
N GLU A 74 21.61 -19.87 -14.98
CA GLU A 74 20.71 -19.34 -16.00
C GLU A 74 20.14 -17.97 -15.62
N SER A 75 20.16 -17.59 -14.33
CA SER A 75 19.61 -16.32 -13.85
C SER A 75 20.38 -15.74 -12.66
N LYS A 76 21.13 -14.66 -12.93
CA LYS A 76 21.75 -13.85 -11.86
C LYS A 76 20.69 -13.21 -10.96
N LYS A 77 19.49 -12.91 -11.50
CA LYS A 77 18.37 -12.34 -10.74
C LYS A 77 17.98 -13.29 -9.60
N ASP A 78 17.71 -14.55 -9.94
CA ASP A 78 17.27 -15.58 -9.00
C ASP A 78 18.34 -15.84 -7.92
N LEU A 79 19.63 -15.81 -8.29
CA LEU A 79 20.72 -15.91 -7.33
C LEU A 79 20.67 -14.77 -6.29
N ILE A 80 20.43 -13.54 -6.75
CA ILE A 80 20.35 -12.35 -5.89
C ILE A 80 19.16 -12.45 -4.95
N GLU A 81 18.00 -12.85 -5.48
CA GLU A 81 16.75 -13.02 -4.72
C GLU A 81 16.90 -14.11 -3.67
N ALA A 82 17.43 -15.29 -4.02
CA ALA A 82 17.69 -16.36 -3.06
C ALA A 82 18.68 -15.94 -1.96
N GLY A 83 19.72 -15.18 -2.32
CA GLY A 83 20.64 -14.60 -1.35
C GLY A 83 19.96 -13.62 -0.39
N PHE A 84 19.08 -12.77 -0.92
CA PHE A 84 18.31 -11.81 -0.15
C PHE A 84 17.28 -12.48 0.78
N GLU A 85 16.56 -13.49 0.29
CA GLU A 85 15.65 -14.30 1.10
C GLU A 85 16.37 -14.97 2.27
N ALA A 86 17.54 -15.58 2.01
CA ALA A 86 18.37 -16.17 3.06
C ALA A 86 18.81 -15.12 4.09
N HIS A 87 19.15 -13.90 3.65
CA HIS A 87 19.48 -12.79 4.53
C HIS A 87 18.30 -12.36 5.40
N ALA A 88 17.10 -12.18 4.82
CA ALA A 88 15.91 -11.76 5.53
C ALA A 88 15.40 -12.83 6.51
N SER A 89 15.37 -14.09 6.08
CA SER A 89 14.85 -15.23 6.85
C SER A 89 15.56 -15.42 8.20
N LEU A 90 16.84 -15.04 8.30
CA LEU A 90 17.61 -15.12 9.54
C LEU A 90 17.19 -14.05 10.58
N VAL A 91 16.57 -12.96 10.14
CA VAL A 91 16.19 -11.82 10.99
C VAL A 91 14.70 -11.83 11.35
N ILE A 92 13.85 -12.37 10.46
CA ILE A 92 12.39 -12.41 10.63
C ILE A 92 11.93 -12.99 11.97
N PRO A 93 12.48 -14.12 12.48
CA PRO A 93 12.05 -14.64 13.78
C PRO A 93 12.24 -13.64 14.92
N ALA A 94 13.30 -12.83 14.88
CA ALA A 94 13.52 -11.77 15.88
C ALA A 94 12.54 -10.60 15.70
N ILE A 95 12.22 -10.24 14.45
CA ILE A 95 11.18 -9.24 14.14
C ILE A 95 9.82 -9.68 14.71
N GLU A 96 9.43 -10.93 14.50
CA GLU A 96 8.17 -11.48 15.03
C GLU A 96 8.12 -11.49 16.56
N LYS A 97 9.27 -11.65 17.24
CA LYS A 97 9.34 -11.51 18.71
C LYS A 97 9.15 -10.07 19.16
N VAL A 98 9.66 -9.09 18.42
CA VAL A 98 9.42 -7.67 18.67
C VAL A 98 7.94 -7.33 18.46
N ILE A 99 7.32 -7.81 17.37
CA ILE A 99 5.88 -7.65 17.13
C ILE A 99 5.10 -8.27 18.29
N LYS A 100 5.39 -9.53 18.65
CA LYS A 100 4.71 -10.20 19.76
C LYS A 100 4.80 -9.39 21.05
N ARG A 101 5.98 -8.86 21.38
CA ARG A 101 6.18 -8.07 22.59
C ARG A 101 5.31 -6.80 22.60
N ALA A 102 5.30 -6.06 21.49
CA ALA A 102 4.46 -4.87 21.37
C ALA A 102 2.96 -5.21 21.50
N VAL A 103 2.52 -6.32 20.91
CA VAL A 103 1.14 -6.81 21.04
C VAL A 103 0.80 -7.18 22.49
N ASP A 104 1.66 -7.95 23.16
CA ASP A 104 1.46 -8.38 24.55
C ASP A 104 1.44 -7.18 25.52
N ASP A 105 2.23 -6.13 25.25
CA ASP A 105 2.32 -4.90 26.05
C ASP A 105 1.26 -3.84 25.66
N PHE A 106 0.45 -4.06 24.61
CA PHE A 106 -0.49 -3.10 24.03
C PHE A 106 0.16 -1.80 23.52
N ASP A 107 1.40 -1.87 23.06
CA ASP A 107 2.15 -0.74 22.52
C ASP A 107 1.97 -0.61 21.00
N ASP A 108 1.66 0.60 20.54
CA ASP A 108 1.71 0.94 19.13
C ASP A 108 3.19 0.94 18.66
N VAL A 109 3.48 0.31 17.53
CA VAL A 109 4.85 0.19 16.98
C VAL A 109 4.90 0.34 15.47
N VAL A 110 5.93 1.06 14.99
CA VAL A 110 6.34 1.09 13.59
C VAL A 110 7.66 0.33 13.45
N ILE A 111 7.70 -0.68 12.58
CA ILE A 111 8.92 -1.42 12.25
C ILE A 111 9.23 -1.16 10.78
N GLU A 112 10.45 -0.72 10.49
CA GLU A 112 10.89 -0.43 9.13
C GLU A 112 12.12 -1.25 8.75
N GLY A 113 12.15 -1.72 7.50
CA GLY A 113 13.41 -2.09 6.87
C GLY A 113 13.32 -3.19 5.83
N VAL A 114 14.49 -3.53 5.28
CA VAL A 114 14.58 -4.39 4.10
C VAL A 114 14.22 -5.84 4.41
N HIS A 115 14.31 -6.28 5.66
CA HIS A 115 14.00 -7.65 6.07
C HIS A 115 12.48 -7.94 6.16
N LEU A 116 11.63 -6.92 6.00
CA LEU A 116 10.18 -7.06 5.99
C LEU A 116 9.74 -7.54 4.59
N VAL A 117 9.81 -8.86 4.38
CA VAL A 117 9.46 -9.51 3.12
C VAL A 117 8.04 -10.08 3.21
N PRO A 118 7.09 -9.64 2.36
CA PRO A 118 5.76 -10.25 2.24
C PRO A 118 5.89 -11.76 1.95
N GLY A 119 5.03 -12.57 2.55
CA GLY A 119 5.12 -14.04 2.46
C GLY A 119 6.03 -14.69 3.49
N LEU A 120 7.10 -14.01 3.94
CA LEU A 120 7.98 -14.54 4.99
C LEU A 120 7.61 -14.07 6.40
N VAL A 121 7.12 -12.84 6.56
CA VAL A 121 6.64 -12.34 7.86
C VAL A 121 5.22 -12.84 8.13
N ASN A 122 5.01 -13.62 9.19
CA ASN A 122 3.70 -14.17 9.52
C ASN A 122 2.82 -13.16 10.26
N THR A 123 2.23 -12.23 9.51
CA THR A 123 1.32 -11.21 10.04
C THR A 123 -0.03 -11.76 10.53
N GLU A 124 -0.52 -12.87 9.94
CA GLU A 124 -1.80 -13.50 10.30
C GLU A 124 -1.87 -13.88 11.77
N LYS A 125 -0.73 -14.32 12.32
CA LYS A 125 -0.57 -14.70 13.73
C LYS A 125 -0.99 -13.59 14.71
N PHE A 126 -0.94 -12.34 14.30
CA PHE A 126 -1.16 -11.18 15.18
C PHE A 126 -2.45 -10.41 14.90
N LYS A 127 -3.20 -10.72 13.83
CA LYS A 127 -4.39 -9.95 13.41
C LYS A 127 -5.55 -9.97 14.42
N ASN A 128 -5.65 -11.04 15.21
CA ASN A 128 -6.69 -11.15 16.22
C ASN A 128 -6.46 -10.20 17.40
N ASP A 129 -5.19 -9.86 17.68
CA ASP A 129 -4.80 -9.12 18.88
C ASP A 129 -4.35 -7.68 18.55
N ALA A 130 -3.96 -7.39 17.31
CA ALA A 130 -3.44 -6.10 16.87
C ALA A 130 -3.99 -5.65 15.52
N SER A 131 -3.95 -4.33 15.26
CA SER A 131 -4.23 -3.75 13.95
C SER A 131 -2.96 -3.76 13.11
N ILE A 132 -2.81 -4.78 12.27
CA ILE A 132 -1.61 -4.97 11.45
C ILE A 132 -1.77 -4.20 10.13
N HIS A 133 -0.81 -3.32 9.83
CA HIS A 133 -0.69 -2.65 8.54
C HIS A 133 0.69 -2.89 7.96
N PHE A 134 0.76 -3.61 6.84
CA PHE A 134 2.03 -3.90 6.16
C PHE A 134 2.04 -3.17 4.82
N PHE A 135 3.12 -2.43 4.54
CA PHE A 135 3.33 -1.70 3.31
C PHE A 135 4.69 -2.02 2.72
N ILE A 136 4.76 -2.09 1.39
CA ILE A 136 6.02 -2.00 0.64
C ILE A 136 6.11 -0.63 -0.03
N LEU A 137 7.17 0.11 0.25
CA LEU A 137 7.45 1.34 -0.49
C LEU A 137 8.19 1.03 -1.78
N SER A 138 7.76 1.65 -2.87
CA SER A 138 8.41 1.55 -4.18
C SER A 138 8.87 2.92 -4.69
N ALA A 139 9.77 2.91 -5.67
CA ALA A 139 10.11 4.08 -6.46
C ALA A 139 10.44 3.69 -7.91
N ASP A 140 10.28 4.66 -8.81
CA ASP A 140 10.77 4.52 -10.19
C ASP A 140 12.31 4.42 -10.19
N GLU A 141 12.86 3.70 -11.17
CA GLU A 141 14.29 3.36 -11.19
C GLU A 141 15.19 4.60 -11.14
N ASP A 142 14.87 5.64 -11.90
CA ASP A 142 15.65 6.88 -11.91
C ASP A 142 15.65 7.58 -10.55
N VAL A 143 14.48 7.67 -9.90
CA VAL A 143 14.33 8.26 -8.58
C VAL A 143 15.06 7.42 -7.52
N HIS A 144 14.94 6.09 -7.62
CA HIS A 144 15.65 5.15 -6.74
C HIS A 144 17.17 5.32 -6.89
N LYS A 145 17.67 5.38 -8.12
CA LYS A 145 19.09 5.58 -8.44
C LYS A 145 19.60 6.89 -7.87
N GLU A 146 18.89 7.99 -8.08
CA GLU A 146 19.26 9.30 -7.56
C GLU A 146 19.36 9.29 -6.03
N ARG A 147 18.35 8.75 -5.35
CA ARG A 147 18.33 8.64 -3.89
C ARG A 147 19.42 7.71 -3.37
N PHE A 148 19.68 6.60 -4.06
CA PHE A 148 20.73 5.65 -3.72
C PHE A 148 22.12 6.29 -3.79
N VAL A 149 22.40 7.04 -4.87
CA VAL A 149 23.65 7.81 -5.03
C VAL A 149 23.80 8.86 -3.94
N LYS A 150 22.76 9.66 -3.69
CA LYS A 150 22.75 10.68 -2.62
C LYS A 150 23.05 10.07 -1.24
N ARG A 151 22.48 8.90 -0.95
CA ARG A 151 22.73 8.17 0.30
C ARG A 151 24.18 7.68 0.38
N ALA A 152 24.73 7.11 -0.68
CA ALA A 152 26.12 6.63 -0.72
C ALA A 152 27.12 7.78 -0.44
N MET A 153 26.90 8.95 -1.05
CA MET A 153 27.71 10.15 -0.83
C MET A 153 27.68 10.63 0.63
N LYS A 154 26.51 10.66 1.26
CA LYS A 154 26.36 11.08 2.66
C LYS A 154 27.08 10.18 3.66
N ILE A 155 27.13 8.87 3.39
CA ILE A 155 27.68 7.87 4.31
C ILE A 155 29.22 7.74 4.16
N LYS A 156 29.87 8.50 3.26
CA LYS A 156 31.32 8.39 2.94
C LYS A 156 31.76 6.96 2.61
N ARG A 157 30.85 6.09 2.15
CA ARG A 157 31.20 4.76 1.63
C ARG A 157 31.68 4.94 0.20
N GLY A 158 32.97 4.70 -0.05
CA GLY A 158 33.63 4.88 -1.34
C GLY A 158 33.01 4.07 -2.50
N GLY A 159 33.56 4.27 -3.72
CA GLY A 159 32.98 3.95 -5.03
C GLY A 159 32.34 2.55 -5.24
N LYS A 160 32.72 1.52 -4.47
CA LYS A 160 32.14 0.17 -4.58
C LYS A 160 30.64 0.10 -4.22
N HIS A 161 30.12 1.02 -3.42
CA HIS A 161 28.69 0.98 -3.05
C HIS A 161 27.78 1.34 -4.24
N LEU A 162 28.26 2.13 -5.20
CA LEU A 162 27.50 2.50 -6.40
C LEU A 162 27.37 1.33 -7.38
N GLU A 163 28.30 0.37 -7.33
CA GLU A 163 28.31 -0.80 -8.21
C GLU A 163 27.12 -1.75 -7.92
N TYR A 164 26.57 -1.72 -6.70
CA TYR A 164 25.48 -2.59 -6.26
C TYR A 164 24.07 -2.04 -6.55
N PHE A 165 23.93 -0.97 -7.34
CA PHE A 165 22.59 -0.44 -7.62
C PHE A 165 21.71 -1.49 -8.32
N LYS A 166 22.28 -2.28 -9.24
CA LYS A 166 21.55 -3.33 -9.97
C LYS A 166 21.01 -4.39 -9.02
N GLU A 167 21.84 -4.89 -8.12
CA GLU A 167 21.45 -5.86 -7.08
C GLU A 167 20.37 -5.27 -6.17
N ASN A 168 20.50 -3.99 -5.78
CA ASN A 168 19.50 -3.32 -4.97
C ASN A 168 18.15 -3.15 -5.69
N ARG A 169 18.20 -2.87 -7.00
CA ARG A 169 17.02 -2.74 -7.84
C ARG A 169 16.29 -4.08 -8.01
N ILE A 170 17.04 -5.17 -8.18
CA ILE A 170 16.47 -6.52 -8.20
C ILE A 170 15.73 -6.80 -6.88
N ILE A 171 16.34 -6.50 -5.73
CA ILE A 171 15.67 -6.66 -4.42
C ILE A 171 14.43 -5.77 -4.30
N HIS A 172 14.46 -4.54 -4.81
CA HIS A 172 13.29 -3.68 -4.86
C HIS A 172 12.15 -4.33 -5.65
N ASP A 173 12.44 -4.80 -6.87
CA ASP A 173 11.44 -5.38 -7.74
C ASP A 173 10.88 -6.68 -7.17
N TYR A 174 11.73 -7.51 -6.57
CA TYR A 174 11.34 -8.70 -5.81
C TYR A 174 10.39 -8.37 -4.65
N LEU A 175 10.69 -7.36 -3.83
CA LEU A 175 9.80 -6.96 -2.72
C LEU A 175 8.43 -6.47 -3.22
N VAL A 176 8.40 -5.77 -4.36
CA VAL A 176 7.14 -5.33 -5.00
C VAL A 176 6.36 -6.53 -5.54
N GLU A 177 7.03 -7.49 -6.17
CA GLU A 177 6.44 -8.74 -6.65
C GLU A 177 5.81 -9.53 -5.49
N GLN A 178 6.58 -9.78 -4.43
CA GLN A 178 6.10 -10.46 -3.23
C GLN A 178 4.92 -9.72 -2.57
N ALA A 179 4.93 -8.38 -2.56
CA ALA A 179 3.82 -7.61 -2.03
C ALA A 179 2.53 -7.83 -2.82
N ASN A 180 2.60 -7.79 -4.15
CA ASN A 180 1.46 -8.02 -5.01
C ASN A 180 0.90 -9.44 -4.86
N GLU A 181 1.77 -10.45 -4.82
CA GLU A 181 1.39 -11.86 -4.63
C GLU A 181 0.66 -12.09 -3.30
N HIS A 182 1.08 -11.40 -2.25
CA HIS A 182 0.52 -11.56 -0.90
C HIS A 182 -0.53 -10.50 -0.53
N GLY A 183 -0.97 -9.67 -1.48
CA GLY A 183 -1.99 -8.64 -1.26
C GLY A 183 -1.55 -7.52 -0.29
N VAL A 184 -0.25 -7.31 -0.13
CA VAL A 184 0.34 -6.23 0.67
C VAL A 184 0.37 -4.94 -0.17
N PRO A 185 -0.18 -3.81 0.31
CA PRO A 185 -0.17 -2.56 -0.44
C PRO A 185 1.24 -2.06 -0.81
N VAL A 186 1.41 -1.72 -2.09
CA VAL A 186 2.64 -1.12 -2.62
C VAL A 186 2.43 0.39 -2.80
N ILE A 187 3.13 1.21 -2.01
CA ILE A 187 2.98 2.67 -2.05
C ILE A 187 4.16 3.29 -2.79
N ASN A 188 3.89 4.00 -3.88
CA ASN A 188 4.92 4.79 -4.56
C ASN A 188 5.39 5.96 -3.69
N ASN A 189 6.68 6.04 -3.41
CA ASN A 189 7.27 7.13 -2.65
C ASN A 189 7.73 8.28 -3.55
N GLN A 190 6.79 9.09 -4.06
CA GLN A 190 7.09 10.29 -4.86
C GLN A 190 7.45 11.48 -3.97
N SER A 191 6.53 11.84 -3.07
CA SER A 191 6.70 12.86 -2.03
C SER A 191 6.21 12.29 -0.70
N ILE A 192 6.82 12.75 0.38
CA ILE A 192 6.50 12.30 1.73
C ILE A 192 5.02 12.54 2.03
N GLU A 193 4.50 13.74 1.75
CA GLU A 193 3.10 14.12 2.03
C GLU A 193 2.10 13.19 1.32
N CYS A 194 2.27 12.96 0.01
CA CYS A 194 1.37 12.10 -0.74
C CYS A 194 1.44 10.64 -0.26
N THR A 195 2.64 10.16 0.06
CA THR A 195 2.84 8.81 0.58
C THR A 195 2.16 8.63 1.94
N LEU A 196 2.32 9.60 2.85
CA LEU A 196 1.66 9.57 4.16
C LEU A 196 0.14 9.59 4.04
N LYS A 197 -0.42 10.49 3.22
CA LYS A 197 -1.87 10.56 2.98
C LYS A 197 -2.43 9.20 2.55
N ARG A 198 -1.80 8.54 1.59
CA ARG A 198 -2.22 7.21 1.10
C ARG A 198 -2.09 6.13 2.17
N MET A 199 -1.01 6.11 2.94
CA MET A 199 -0.86 5.16 4.04
C MET A 199 -1.93 5.39 5.11
N LEU A 200 -2.21 6.64 5.47
CA LEU A 200 -3.23 6.99 6.45
C LEU A 200 -4.65 6.65 5.99
N SER A 201 -4.96 6.79 4.70
CA SER A 201 -6.28 6.39 4.17
C SER A 201 -6.52 4.87 4.22
N ILE A 202 -5.44 4.08 4.31
CA ILE A 202 -5.48 2.64 4.55
C ILE A 202 -5.53 2.34 6.06
N ILE A 203 -4.75 3.06 6.88
CA ILE A 203 -4.64 2.81 8.33
C ILE A 203 -5.89 3.23 9.09
N ARG A 204 -6.41 4.44 8.83
CA ARG A 204 -7.50 5.04 9.61
C ARG A 204 -8.89 4.61 9.12
N GLU A 205 -9.00 4.13 7.89
CA GLU A 205 -10.26 3.68 7.26
C GLU A 205 -11.43 4.66 7.44
N ILE A 206 -11.16 5.96 7.36
CA ILE A 206 -12.20 7.01 7.42
C ILE A 206 -12.90 7.02 6.07
N CYS A 207 -13.94 6.19 5.95
CA CYS A 207 -14.63 5.94 4.70
C CYS A 207 -16.08 6.44 4.71
N LYS A 208 -16.55 6.88 3.55
CA LYS A 208 -17.94 7.25 3.30
C LYS A 208 -18.41 6.60 2.02
N GLU A 209 -19.65 6.14 2.04
CA GLU A 209 -20.34 5.72 0.84
C GLU A 209 -20.90 6.95 0.12
N MET A 210 -20.55 7.11 -1.15
CA MET A 210 -20.94 8.24 -1.98
C MET A 210 -21.65 7.72 -3.22
N ILE A 211 -22.83 8.25 -3.51
CA ILE A 211 -23.51 7.97 -4.77
C ILE A 211 -23.00 8.98 -5.79
N LEU A 212 -22.42 8.48 -6.87
CA LEU A 212 -21.91 9.28 -7.96
C LEU A 212 -22.75 9.07 -9.20
N LYS A 213 -22.86 10.10 -10.04
CA LYS A 213 -23.50 10.02 -11.35
C LYS A 213 -22.56 10.53 -12.44
N HIS A 214 -21.91 9.63 -13.16
CA HIS A 214 -21.00 10.00 -14.23
C HIS A 214 -20.77 8.85 -15.22
N SER A 215 -20.30 9.20 -16.41
CA SER A 215 -19.94 8.22 -17.45
C SER A 215 -18.53 7.67 -17.23
N VAL A 216 -18.14 6.68 -18.04
CA VAL A 216 -16.76 6.16 -18.05
C VAL A 216 -15.75 7.25 -18.46
N ASN A 217 -16.15 8.26 -19.22
CA ASN A 217 -15.25 9.33 -19.65
C ASN A 217 -14.84 10.25 -18.50
N ASP A 218 -15.68 10.36 -17.47
CA ASP A 218 -15.46 11.21 -16.30
C ASP A 218 -14.59 10.53 -15.22
N LEU A 219 -14.26 9.24 -15.40
CA LEU A 219 -13.47 8.47 -14.45
C LEU A 219 -12.12 9.12 -14.11
N SER A 220 -11.51 9.80 -15.08
CA SER A 220 -10.24 10.50 -14.87
C SER A 220 -10.36 11.64 -13.86
N GLU A 221 -11.49 12.34 -13.86
CA GLU A 221 -11.75 13.46 -12.95
C GLU A 221 -11.99 12.95 -11.53
N GLU A 222 -12.77 11.88 -11.38
CA GLU A 222 -12.98 11.22 -10.09
C GLU A 222 -11.65 10.74 -9.48
N ILE A 223 -10.83 10.03 -10.28
CA ILE A 223 -9.50 9.57 -9.86
C ILE A 223 -8.62 10.75 -9.44
N ASN A 224 -8.68 11.85 -10.19
CA ASN A 224 -7.89 13.04 -9.89
C ASN A 224 -8.28 13.66 -8.55
N ILE A 225 -9.58 13.85 -8.29
CA ILE A 225 -10.06 14.40 -7.04
C ILE A 225 -9.71 13.45 -5.89
N VAL A 226 -10.13 12.19 -5.96
CA VAL A 226 -10.02 11.25 -4.84
C VAL A 226 -8.56 10.90 -4.54
N LEU A 227 -7.79 10.48 -5.55
CA LEU A 227 -6.44 9.95 -5.33
C LEU A 227 -5.36 11.04 -5.45
N ASN A 228 -5.32 11.82 -6.54
CA ASN A 228 -4.21 12.76 -6.77
C ASN A 228 -4.24 13.94 -5.81
N LYS A 229 -5.41 14.57 -5.66
CA LYS A 229 -5.56 15.80 -4.88
C LYS A 229 -5.61 15.53 -3.38
N TYR A 230 -6.36 14.52 -2.97
CA TYR A 230 -6.66 14.26 -1.56
C TYR A 230 -5.97 13.02 -0.98
N GLY A 231 -5.30 12.19 -1.79
CA GLY A 231 -4.62 10.99 -1.30
C GLY A 231 -5.57 9.94 -0.72
N GLY A 232 -6.83 9.98 -1.15
CA GLY A 232 -7.85 9.00 -0.78
C GLY A 232 -7.71 7.69 -1.54
N ARG A 233 -8.68 6.80 -1.31
CA ARG A 233 -8.74 5.45 -1.86
C ARG A 233 -10.18 5.10 -2.22
N ILE A 234 -10.38 4.48 -3.37
CA ILE A 234 -11.67 3.91 -3.78
C ILE A 234 -11.63 2.42 -3.43
N VAL A 235 -12.46 1.99 -2.47
CA VAL A 235 -12.46 0.62 -1.93
C VAL A 235 -13.26 -0.32 -2.83
N ASP A 236 -14.49 0.07 -3.11
CA ASP A 236 -15.43 -0.71 -3.90
C ASP A 236 -16.38 0.19 -4.67
N VAL A 237 -16.92 -0.38 -5.74
CA VAL A 237 -17.93 0.24 -6.61
C VAL A 237 -19.13 -0.70 -6.66
N SER A 238 -20.33 -0.14 -6.48
CA SER A 238 -21.59 -0.88 -6.47
C SER A 238 -22.54 -0.32 -7.53
N TYR A 239 -22.98 -1.17 -8.45
CA TYR A 239 -23.88 -0.82 -9.56
C TYR A 239 -25.31 -1.24 -9.25
N PHE A 240 -26.25 -0.30 -9.36
CA PHE A 240 -27.68 -0.54 -9.13
C PHE A 240 -28.35 -0.99 -10.44
N LEU A 241 -28.48 -2.30 -10.65
CA LEU A 241 -29.04 -2.86 -11.88
C LEU A 241 -30.55 -3.07 -11.75
N PRO A 242 -31.38 -2.55 -12.68
CA PRO A 242 -32.82 -2.77 -12.67
C PRO A 242 -33.19 -4.26 -12.66
N GLY A 243 -34.15 -4.65 -11.82
CA GLY A 243 -34.62 -6.04 -11.69
C GLY A 243 -33.81 -6.91 -10.72
N PHE A 244 -32.74 -6.38 -10.11
CA PHE A 244 -31.96 -7.06 -9.08
C PHE A 244 -32.25 -6.45 -7.70
N GLY A 245 -32.40 -7.29 -6.67
CA GLY A 245 -32.64 -6.84 -5.29
C GLY A 245 -31.38 -6.37 -4.55
N GLU A 246 -30.19 -6.75 -5.05
CA GLU A 246 -28.90 -6.35 -4.49
C GLU A 246 -28.01 -5.73 -5.59
N PRO A 247 -27.20 -4.71 -5.28
CA PRO A 247 -26.31 -4.09 -6.25
C PRO A 247 -25.14 -5.02 -6.61
N LEU A 248 -24.69 -4.95 -7.86
CA LEU A 248 -23.48 -5.63 -8.30
C LEU A 248 -22.26 -4.93 -7.70
N LYS A 249 -21.63 -5.55 -6.69
CA LYS A 249 -20.49 -4.99 -5.98
C LYS A 249 -19.15 -5.52 -6.51
N ARG A 250 -18.25 -4.61 -6.85
CA ARG A 250 -16.87 -4.90 -7.28
C ARG A 250 -15.87 -4.28 -6.32
N LYS A 251 -15.05 -5.11 -5.67
CA LYS A 251 -13.88 -4.63 -4.92
C LYS A 251 -12.80 -4.19 -5.90
N VAL A 252 -12.42 -2.92 -5.85
CA VAL A 252 -11.41 -2.34 -6.76
C VAL A 252 -10.14 -1.94 -6.02
N ASN A 253 -10.27 -1.48 -4.77
CA ASN A 253 -9.17 -1.11 -3.89
C ASN A 253 -8.07 -0.25 -4.55
N VAL A 254 -8.45 0.86 -5.18
CA VAL A 254 -7.53 1.74 -5.92
C VAL A 254 -7.02 2.86 -5.02
N TYR A 255 -5.71 2.91 -4.80
CA TYR A 255 -5.04 3.91 -3.96
C TYR A 255 -3.75 4.48 -4.58
N ASP A 256 -3.18 3.86 -5.62
CA ASP A 256 -2.05 4.43 -6.37
C ASP A 256 -2.56 5.11 -7.67
N PRO A 257 -2.44 6.45 -7.80
CA PRO A 257 -2.68 7.15 -9.05
C PRO A 257 -2.00 6.59 -10.28
N ARG A 258 -0.82 5.99 -10.15
CA ARG A 258 -0.14 5.40 -11.31
C ARG A 258 -0.87 4.18 -11.82
N GLU A 259 -1.34 3.33 -10.91
CA GLU A 259 -2.16 2.17 -11.24
C GLU A 259 -3.51 2.62 -11.84
N ALA A 260 -4.14 3.63 -11.21
CA ALA A 260 -5.38 4.21 -11.71
C ALA A 260 -5.21 4.78 -13.13
N LYS A 261 -4.12 5.52 -13.38
CA LYS A 261 -3.80 6.04 -14.72
C LYS A 261 -3.55 4.92 -15.73
N ARG A 262 -2.77 3.90 -15.38
CA ARG A 262 -2.53 2.73 -16.25
C ARG A 262 -3.84 2.02 -16.60
N PHE A 263 -4.76 1.90 -15.63
CA PHE A 263 -6.09 1.33 -15.89
C PHE A 263 -6.87 2.16 -16.92
N VAL A 264 -6.91 3.48 -16.75
CA VAL A 264 -7.58 4.39 -17.71
C VAL A 264 -6.94 4.31 -19.10
N ASP A 265 -5.60 4.31 -19.18
CA ASP A 265 -4.86 4.22 -20.43
C ASP A 265 -5.16 2.88 -21.15
N GLN A 266 -5.12 1.76 -20.43
CA GLN A 266 -5.47 0.43 -20.97
C GLN A 266 -6.93 0.35 -21.41
N LEU A 267 -7.84 0.99 -20.68
CA LEU A 267 -9.26 1.04 -21.02
C LEU A 267 -9.45 1.77 -22.36
N ASN A 268 -8.79 2.92 -22.54
CA ASN A 268 -8.85 3.69 -23.78
C ASN A 268 -8.20 2.97 -24.97
N GLN A 269 -7.16 2.17 -24.74
CA GLN A 269 -6.51 1.37 -25.78
C GLN A 269 -7.30 0.11 -26.17
N ASN A 270 -8.30 -0.30 -25.38
CA ASN A 270 -9.11 -1.49 -25.63
C ASN A 270 -10.60 -1.11 -25.81
N PRO A 271 -11.04 -0.77 -27.05
CA PRO A 271 -12.41 -0.32 -27.32
C PRO A 271 -13.49 -1.30 -26.86
N LYS A 272 -13.23 -2.60 -26.95
CA LYS A 272 -14.17 -3.64 -26.50
C LYS A 272 -14.38 -3.55 -24.99
N ARG A 273 -13.28 -3.53 -24.23
CA ARG A 273 -13.31 -3.43 -22.76
C ARG A 273 -13.95 -2.12 -22.29
N LYS A 274 -13.68 -1.01 -22.97
CA LYS A 274 -14.32 0.29 -22.69
C LYS A 274 -15.83 0.20 -22.89
N LYS A 275 -16.27 -0.33 -24.04
CA LYS A 275 -17.70 -0.51 -24.37
C LYS A 275 -18.43 -1.41 -23.39
N ASP A 276 -17.78 -2.46 -22.90
CA ASP A 276 -18.38 -3.36 -21.90
C ASP A 276 -18.58 -2.65 -20.54
N LEU A 277 -17.65 -1.78 -20.14
CA LEU A 277 -17.79 -0.96 -18.94
C LEU A 277 -18.85 0.14 -19.11
N GLU A 278 -18.89 0.79 -20.29
CA GLU A 278 -19.91 1.79 -20.62
C GLU A 278 -21.32 1.21 -20.53
N LYS A 279 -21.55 0.02 -21.10
CA LYS A 279 -22.83 -0.68 -20.97
C LYS A 279 -23.21 -0.94 -19.51
N LEU A 280 -22.25 -1.34 -18.68
CA LEU A 280 -22.51 -1.57 -17.26
C LEU A 280 -22.96 -0.29 -16.55
N TYR A 281 -22.29 0.83 -16.84
CA TYR A 281 -22.65 2.15 -16.31
C TYR A 281 -24.05 2.55 -16.80
N GLU A 282 -24.33 2.42 -18.10
CA GLU A 282 -25.63 2.70 -18.72
C GLU A 282 -26.77 1.88 -18.09
N LEU A 283 -26.56 0.59 -17.82
CA LEU A 283 -27.55 -0.26 -17.14
C LEU A 283 -27.90 0.25 -15.74
N SER A 284 -26.98 0.93 -15.07
CA SER A 284 -27.20 1.59 -13.79
C SER A 284 -27.63 3.06 -13.91
N ASN A 285 -28.05 3.52 -15.09
CA ASN A 285 -28.34 4.93 -15.41
C ASN A 285 -27.17 5.88 -15.11
N ASN A 286 -25.93 5.37 -15.22
CA ASN A 286 -24.69 6.01 -14.80
C ASN A 286 -24.64 6.37 -13.31
N VAL A 287 -25.49 5.77 -12.47
CA VAL A 287 -25.54 6.00 -11.02
C VAL A 287 -24.96 4.79 -10.30
N HIS A 288 -23.91 5.02 -9.53
CA HIS A 288 -23.21 3.97 -8.79
C HIS A 288 -22.73 4.49 -7.44
N SER A 289 -22.62 3.57 -6.48
CA SER A 289 -22.11 3.88 -5.13
C SER A 289 -20.64 3.52 -5.04
N HIS A 290 -19.83 4.44 -4.51
CA HIS A 290 -18.42 4.25 -4.23
C HIS A 290 -18.19 4.32 -2.72
N ARG A 291 -17.51 3.32 -2.15
CA ARG A 291 -16.94 3.42 -0.81
C ARG A 291 -15.56 4.06 -0.92
N ILE A 292 -15.45 5.32 -0.51
CA ILE A 292 -14.21 6.11 -0.61
C ILE A 292 -13.65 6.37 0.79
N CYS A 293 -12.35 6.19 0.99
CA CYS A 293 -11.65 6.48 2.23
C CYS A 293 -10.68 7.64 2.08
N ALA A 294 -10.52 8.44 3.14
CA ALA A 294 -9.64 9.59 3.20
C ALA A 294 -8.58 9.43 4.32
N PRO A 295 -7.49 10.21 4.26
CA PRO A 295 -6.46 10.24 5.30
C PRO A 295 -6.98 10.77 6.66
N ASP A 296 -7.98 11.66 6.63
CA ASP A 296 -8.56 12.32 7.79
C ASP A 296 -9.97 12.85 7.45
N ILE A 297 -10.71 13.28 8.49
CA ILE A 297 -12.11 13.74 8.38
C ILE A 297 -12.21 15.06 7.57
N GLU A 298 -11.25 15.97 7.73
CA GLU A 298 -11.25 17.26 7.03
C GLU A 298 -11.05 17.05 5.53
N THR A 299 -10.09 16.20 5.16
CA THR A 299 -9.82 15.78 3.80
C THR A 299 -11.04 15.08 3.18
N LEU A 300 -11.75 14.23 3.93
CA LEU A 300 -12.98 13.61 3.46
C LEU A 300 -14.06 14.65 3.13
N GLY A 301 -14.24 15.66 4.00
CA GLY A 301 -15.20 16.75 3.78
C GLY A 301 -14.87 17.54 2.51
N LYS A 302 -13.62 17.99 2.38
CA LYS A 302 -13.14 18.72 1.19
C LYS A 302 -13.28 17.89 -0.09
N MET A 303 -13.04 16.58 -0.01
CA MET A 303 -13.21 15.66 -1.14
C MET A 303 -14.67 15.57 -1.58
N VAL A 304 -15.61 15.46 -0.65
CA VAL A 304 -17.06 15.47 -0.96
C VAL A 304 -17.46 16.77 -1.63
N ASP A 305 -17.01 17.91 -1.11
CA ASP A 305 -17.34 19.23 -1.65
C ASP A 305 -16.83 19.40 -3.10
N ASP A 306 -15.64 18.90 -3.39
CA ASP A 306 -15.07 19.02 -4.73
C ASP A 306 -15.67 18.02 -5.73
N LEU A 307 -16.06 16.81 -5.29
CA LEU A 307 -16.87 15.91 -6.11
C LEU A 307 -18.23 16.50 -6.45
N ASP A 308 -18.85 17.22 -5.52
CA ASP A 308 -20.12 17.92 -5.73
C ASP A 308 -19.95 19.10 -6.71
N LYS A 309 -18.92 19.93 -6.53
CA LYS A 309 -18.61 21.05 -7.46
C LYS A 309 -18.30 20.57 -8.88
N SER A 310 -17.64 19.42 -9.02
CA SER A 310 -17.37 18.82 -10.34
C SER A 310 -18.61 18.12 -10.94
N GLY A 311 -19.77 18.15 -10.25
CA GLY A 311 -21.02 17.59 -10.74
C GLY A 311 -21.08 16.06 -10.70
N LEU A 312 -20.12 15.41 -10.05
CA LEU A 312 -20.03 13.95 -9.96
C LEU A 312 -20.91 13.37 -8.86
N LEU A 313 -21.15 14.14 -7.79
CA LEU A 313 -21.95 13.68 -6.65
C LEU A 313 -23.45 13.67 -7.00
N PHE A 314 -24.11 12.52 -6.86
CA PHE A 314 -25.53 12.40 -7.07
C PHE A 314 -26.31 12.82 -5.82
N LYS A 315 -26.98 13.97 -5.90
CA LYS A 315 -27.95 14.42 -4.89
C LYS A 315 -29.31 13.86 -5.26
N GLN A 316 -29.81 12.91 -4.49
CA GLN A 316 -31.19 12.44 -4.61
C GLN A 316 -32.11 13.65 -4.38
N GLN A 317 -32.91 14.05 -5.38
CA GLN A 317 -34.03 14.96 -5.14
C GLN A 317 -34.95 14.28 -4.12
N LYS A 318 -35.20 14.94 -3.00
CA LYS A 318 -36.29 14.59 -2.07
C LYS A 318 -37.61 14.91 -2.76
N ASP A 319 -38.03 14.07 -3.70
CA ASP A 319 -39.39 14.11 -4.26
C ASP A 319 -40.04 12.76 -4.00
N TYR A 320 -40.57 12.62 -2.79
CA TYR A 320 -41.76 11.80 -2.52
C TYR A 320 -42.64 12.65 -1.61
N GLU A 321 -43.60 13.33 -2.26
CA GLU A 321 -44.79 13.87 -1.64
C GLU A 321 -45.57 12.71 -1.02
N ASP A 322 -45.65 12.64 0.31
CA ASP A 322 -46.70 11.87 0.97
C ASP A 322 -48.01 12.66 0.85
N GLY A 323 -48.65 12.53 -0.31
CA GLY A 323 -50.09 12.64 -0.43
C GLY A 323 -50.70 11.36 0.14
N VAL A 324 -51.16 11.41 1.39
CA VAL A 324 -52.12 10.45 1.92
C VAL A 324 -53.30 11.23 2.48
N ASP A 325 -54.40 11.18 1.72
CA ASP A 325 -55.75 11.48 2.14
C ASP A 325 -56.11 10.69 3.41
N GLU A 326 -56.24 11.37 4.55
CA GLU A 326 -57.01 10.86 5.70
C GLU A 326 -58.48 11.18 5.50
N ASN A 327 -59.17 10.34 4.73
CA ASN A 327 -60.62 10.24 4.71
C ASN A 327 -61.02 8.76 4.73
N ASN A 328 -61.09 8.15 5.92
CA ASN A 328 -62.07 7.11 6.27
C ASN A 328 -61.76 6.49 7.64
N THR A 329 -62.56 6.74 8.67
CA THR A 329 -63.61 5.82 9.15
C THR A 329 -64.22 6.34 10.46
N ASN A 330 -65.46 6.83 10.36
CA ASN A 330 -66.45 6.71 11.41
C ASN A 330 -67.07 5.30 11.29
N ALA A 331 -67.00 4.49 12.36
CA ALA A 331 -68.03 3.54 12.79
C ALA A 331 -67.59 2.86 14.10
#